data_AF-A0A847QT17-F1
#
_entry.id   AF-A0A847QT17-F1
#
_cell.length_a   1.000
_cell.length_b   1.000
_cell.length_c   1.000
_cell.angle_alpha   90.00
_cell.angle_beta   90.00
_cell.angle_gamma   90.00
#
_symmetry.space_group_name_H-M   'P 1'
#
loop_
_entity.id
_entity.type
_entity.pdbx_description
1 polymer ?
#
loop_
_entity_poly.entity_id
_entity_poly.type
_entity_poly.pdbx_seq_one_letter_code
_entity_poly.pdbx_strand_id
1 'polypeptide(L)'
;MNNPAKDIERLLQYGQDHFLIEEEDVIPTRNALLDLFQLDEPYSGTLTEEEKQHLDQPTAILEPLLDYAVEKGLIPDNTTTQRDLFDARIMGLLMPRQSEWTRKFYQILKEGDSEKATDAFYHMSQASNYIRMDRIAKNKYWKAETDFGDIEITINLSKPEKDPKEIAAAEKAPKSAYPKCPLCVENVGYAGRTNHPARQNHRVVPITLAEEPWYFQYSPYVYYNEHCILFQKEHIPMHVCRKTFVRLLDFLDQFPHYFIGSNTDLPIVGGSILSHEHYQGGRHSFPMEVAPITRKYTHTDYPQVQIGTVHWPLSVIRLRSKDREALTEAANHILQAWRGYSDPTVDIYAYTDKDGKKQIHNTITPIARMKETGEYELDITLRNNRTTEEYPDGLFHPHPHLYHIKKENIGLIEVMGLAILPGRLDTELKDIQNILTGKVTWETLSEDQQKALEKHKHWIEELIKTDGTSLEPSKAQALIQKEVGVKFAQVLEDAGVYKQDQKGQQAFQNFLEGIGFQAC
;
A
#
# COMPACT_ATOMS: atom_id res chain seq x y z
N MET A 1 29.64 20.91 -18.27
CA MET A 1 28.57 21.91 -18.43
C MET A 1 27.30 21.14 -18.76
N ASN A 2 26.26 21.34 -17.96
CA ASN A 2 24.94 20.77 -18.22
C ASN A 2 24.43 21.31 -19.57
N ASN A 3 23.96 20.44 -20.48
CA ASN A 3 23.44 20.84 -21.78
C ASN A 3 21.97 20.35 -21.86
N PRO A 4 21.01 21.17 -21.41
CA PRO A 4 19.62 20.74 -21.30
C PRO A 4 19.00 20.37 -22.65
N ALA A 5 19.42 21.00 -23.75
CA ALA A 5 18.97 20.63 -25.09
C ALA A 5 19.41 19.20 -25.46
N LYS A 6 20.61 18.79 -25.04
CA LYS A 6 21.10 17.42 -25.22
C LYS A 6 20.37 16.43 -24.33
N ASP A 7 20.07 16.80 -23.08
CA ASP A 7 19.30 15.94 -22.17
C ASP A 7 17.83 15.77 -22.62
N ILE A 8 17.26 16.77 -23.31
CA ILE A 8 15.97 16.61 -24.02
C ILE A 8 16.07 15.51 -25.09
N GLU A 9 17.12 15.50 -25.93
CA GLU A 9 17.28 14.45 -26.94
C GLU A 9 17.44 13.06 -26.30
N ARG A 10 18.16 12.96 -25.18
CA ARG A 10 18.27 11.71 -24.41
C ARG A 10 16.92 11.27 -23.85
N LEU A 11 16.10 12.22 -23.38
CA LEU A 11 14.76 11.94 -22.87
C LEU A 11 13.80 11.48 -23.98
N LEU A 12 13.91 12.02 -25.19
CA LEU A 12 13.14 11.57 -26.35
C LEU A 12 13.52 10.13 -26.74
N GLN A 13 14.82 9.82 -26.80
CA GLN A 13 15.30 8.46 -27.03
C GLN A 13 14.75 7.49 -25.95
N TYR A 14 14.84 7.87 -24.68
CA TYR A 14 14.25 7.12 -23.57
C TYR A 14 12.74 6.89 -23.77
N GLY A 15 12.00 7.92 -24.19
CA GLY A 15 10.57 7.82 -24.47
C GLY A 15 10.24 6.81 -25.57
N GLN A 16 11.06 6.71 -26.61
CA GLN A 16 10.90 5.72 -27.68
C GLN A 16 11.26 4.31 -27.19
N ASP A 17 12.38 4.16 -26.50
CA ASP A 17 12.86 2.87 -25.96
C ASP A 17 11.84 2.21 -25.02
N HIS A 18 11.08 3.03 -24.28
CA HIS A 18 10.05 2.58 -23.34
C HIS A 18 8.62 2.65 -23.89
N PHE A 19 8.46 2.91 -25.19
CA PHE A 19 7.15 3.00 -25.86
C PHE A 19 6.18 4.01 -25.23
N LEU A 20 6.71 5.09 -24.65
CA LEU A 20 5.94 6.23 -24.15
C LEU A 20 5.52 7.14 -25.32
N ILE A 21 6.41 7.31 -26.30
CA ILE A 21 6.17 8.05 -27.54
C ILE A 21 6.57 7.21 -28.76
N GLU A 22 5.93 7.45 -29.91
CA GLU A 22 6.30 6.86 -31.20
C GLU A 22 7.13 7.85 -32.04
N GLU A 23 7.63 7.42 -33.20
CA GLU A 23 8.50 8.25 -34.07
C GLU A 23 7.81 9.56 -34.47
N GLU A 24 6.51 9.50 -34.75
CA GLU A 24 5.68 10.65 -35.13
C GLU A 24 5.52 11.68 -34.00
N ASP A 25 5.68 11.25 -32.74
CA ASP A 25 5.54 12.10 -31.55
C ASP A 25 6.85 12.79 -31.15
N VAL A 26 8.00 12.37 -31.69
CA VAL A 26 9.32 12.90 -31.32
C VAL A 26 9.41 14.41 -31.54
N ILE A 27 8.98 14.90 -32.72
CA ILE A 27 9.08 16.33 -33.06
C ILE A 27 8.14 17.19 -32.19
N PRO A 28 6.84 16.88 -32.05
CA PRO A 28 5.96 17.62 -31.14
C PRO A 28 6.43 17.60 -29.67
N THR A 29 6.90 16.44 -29.18
CA THR A 29 7.38 16.30 -27.80
C THR A 29 8.64 17.12 -27.56
N ARG A 30 9.58 17.11 -28.52
CA ARG A 30 10.77 17.97 -28.50
C ARG A 30 10.39 19.43 -28.38
N ASN A 31 9.49 19.92 -29.23
CA ASN A 31 9.06 21.32 -29.23
C ASN A 31 8.40 21.71 -27.90
N ALA A 32 7.58 20.82 -27.32
CA ALA A 32 6.96 21.06 -26.03
C ALA A 32 7.99 21.10 -24.87
N LEU A 33 9.02 20.27 -24.93
CA LEU A 33 10.11 20.29 -23.95
C LEU A 33 10.97 21.55 -24.11
N LEU A 34 11.29 21.97 -25.32
CA LEU A 34 12.02 23.23 -25.57
C LEU A 34 11.25 24.44 -25.01
N ASP A 35 9.93 24.50 -25.24
CA ASP A 35 9.06 25.53 -24.65
C ASP A 35 9.07 25.48 -23.12
N LEU A 36 8.92 24.27 -22.53
CA LEU A 36 8.95 24.06 -21.08
C LEU A 36 10.23 24.59 -20.44
N PHE A 37 11.38 24.36 -21.09
CA PHE A 37 12.72 24.72 -20.62
C PHE A 37 13.21 26.09 -21.12
N GLN A 38 12.38 26.82 -21.88
CA GLN A 38 12.71 28.12 -22.47
C GLN A 38 14.00 28.07 -23.31
N LEU A 39 14.09 27.09 -24.20
CA LEU A 39 15.20 26.89 -25.14
C LEU A 39 14.76 27.23 -26.57
N ASP A 40 15.56 28.00 -27.28
CA ASP A 40 15.23 28.46 -28.65
C ASP A 40 15.48 27.39 -29.73
N GLU A 41 16.40 26.47 -29.48
CA GLU A 41 16.84 25.47 -30.45
C GLU A 41 17.15 24.11 -29.80
N PRO A 42 16.96 23.00 -30.54
CA PRO A 42 17.37 21.67 -30.10
C PRO A 42 18.88 21.50 -30.14
N TYR A 43 19.37 20.39 -29.58
CA TYR A 43 20.78 20.06 -29.67
C TYR A 43 21.22 19.87 -31.13
N SER A 44 22.22 20.63 -31.57
CA SER A 44 22.71 20.60 -32.95
C SER A 44 23.64 19.42 -33.26
N GLY A 45 24.08 18.68 -32.23
CA GLY A 45 24.95 17.52 -32.35
C GLY A 45 24.17 16.20 -32.42
N THR A 46 24.91 15.11 -32.58
CA THR A 46 24.36 13.74 -32.46
C THR A 46 24.70 13.18 -31.09
N LEU A 47 23.75 12.49 -30.45
CA LEU A 47 24.04 11.72 -29.24
C LEU A 47 25.10 10.66 -29.54
N THR A 48 26.06 10.50 -28.63
CA THR A 48 27.02 9.39 -28.67
C THR A 48 26.33 8.07 -28.33
N GLU A 49 26.97 6.94 -28.63
CA GLU A 49 26.43 5.61 -28.26
C GLU A 49 26.31 5.42 -26.74
N GLU A 50 27.18 6.06 -25.96
CA GLU A 50 27.07 6.09 -24.50
C GLU A 50 25.85 6.92 -24.05
N GLU A 51 25.55 8.03 -24.74
CA GLU A 51 24.40 8.88 -24.40
C GLU A 51 23.06 8.28 -24.83
N LYS A 52 23.05 7.39 -25.83
CA LYS A 52 21.91 6.59 -26.27
C LYS A 52 21.75 5.28 -25.50
N GLN A 53 22.58 5.03 -24.48
CA GLN A 53 22.48 3.81 -23.71
C GLN A 53 21.06 3.65 -23.16
N HIS A 54 20.49 2.45 -23.33
CA HIS A 54 19.20 2.10 -22.73
C HIS A 54 19.29 2.24 -21.21
N LEU A 55 18.36 3.01 -20.63
CA LEU A 55 18.27 3.22 -19.20
C LEU A 55 16.96 2.63 -18.71
N ASP A 56 16.96 1.85 -17.63
CA ASP A 56 15.70 1.32 -17.09
C ASP A 56 14.82 2.42 -16.46
N GLN A 57 15.42 3.55 -16.06
CA GLN A 57 14.78 4.63 -15.30
C GLN A 57 15.21 6.01 -15.82
N PRO A 58 14.32 7.01 -15.82
CA PRO A 58 14.61 8.32 -16.41
C PRO A 58 15.40 9.23 -15.45
N THR A 59 15.61 8.85 -14.18
CA THR A 59 16.21 9.71 -13.14
C THR A 59 17.54 10.34 -13.56
N ALA A 60 18.42 9.58 -14.22
CA ALA A 60 19.74 10.09 -14.65
C ALA A 60 19.65 11.13 -15.78
N ILE A 61 18.52 11.24 -16.47
CA ILE A 61 18.22 12.27 -17.47
C ILE A 61 17.44 13.43 -16.82
N LEU A 62 16.52 13.12 -15.91
CA LEU A 62 15.67 14.10 -15.26
C LEU A 62 16.42 14.99 -14.27
N GLU A 63 17.38 14.45 -13.50
CA GLU A 63 18.12 15.24 -12.50
C GLU A 63 18.87 16.45 -13.12
N PRO A 64 19.66 16.30 -14.21
CA PRO A 64 20.25 17.45 -14.90
C PRO A 64 19.23 18.46 -15.43
N LEU A 65 18.07 17.99 -15.93
CA LEU A 65 17.00 18.87 -16.40
C LEU A 65 16.36 19.66 -15.24
N LEU A 66 16.17 19.02 -14.08
CA LEU A 66 15.69 19.66 -12.87
C LEU A 66 16.70 20.67 -12.32
N ASP A 67 17.99 20.36 -12.34
CA ASP A 67 19.06 21.29 -11.97
C ASP A 67 19.02 22.55 -12.85
N TYR A 68 18.91 22.37 -14.17
CA TYR A 68 18.76 23.48 -15.11
C TYR A 68 17.47 24.29 -14.86
N ALA A 69 16.36 23.62 -14.55
CA ALA A 69 15.10 24.30 -14.22
C ALA A 69 15.22 25.16 -12.95
N VAL A 70 16.00 24.74 -11.95
CA VAL A 70 16.35 25.55 -10.78
C VAL A 70 17.21 26.74 -11.19
N GLU A 71 18.27 26.52 -11.98
CA GLU A 71 19.17 27.58 -12.46
C GLU A 71 18.43 28.67 -13.27
N LYS A 72 17.41 28.28 -14.04
CA LYS A 72 16.55 29.20 -14.81
C LYS A 72 15.39 29.80 -14.03
N GLY A 73 15.24 29.46 -12.75
CA GLY A 73 14.18 29.99 -11.89
C GLY A 73 12.79 29.42 -12.20
N LEU A 74 12.70 28.31 -12.94
CA LEU A 74 11.45 27.57 -13.16
C LEU A 74 11.01 26.80 -11.91
N ILE A 75 11.97 26.47 -11.02
CA ILE A 75 11.78 25.83 -9.72
C ILE A 75 12.42 26.73 -8.64
N PRO A 76 11.77 27.85 -8.26
CA PRO A 76 12.44 28.93 -7.52
C PRO A 76 12.88 28.56 -6.10
N ASP A 77 12.15 27.68 -5.40
CA ASP A 77 12.47 27.31 -4.01
C ASP A 77 13.27 26.01 -3.91
N ASN A 78 13.48 25.31 -5.03
CA ASN A 78 14.22 24.05 -5.13
C ASN A 78 13.86 23.02 -4.04
N THR A 79 12.58 22.95 -3.65
CA THR A 79 12.14 21.94 -2.67
C THR A 79 11.89 20.60 -3.34
N THR A 80 11.93 19.51 -2.57
CA THR A 80 11.59 18.17 -3.06
C THR A 80 10.21 18.16 -3.71
N THR A 81 9.22 18.82 -3.10
CA THR A 81 7.87 18.93 -3.67
C THR A 81 7.88 19.66 -5.02
N GLN A 82 8.57 20.79 -5.16
CA GLN A 82 8.58 21.53 -6.44
C GLN A 82 9.31 20.75 -7.54
N ARG A 83 10.40 20.07 -7.19
CA ARG A 83 11.08 19.15 -8.10
C ARG A 83 10.15 18.04 -8.57
N ASP A 84 9.41 17.41 -7.66
CA ASP A 84 8.44 16.36 -8.01
C ASP A 84 7.30 16.86 -8.90
N LEU A 85 6.81 18.08 -8.68
CA LEU A 85 5.81 18.70 -9.56
C LEU A 85 6.36 18.93 -10.97
N PHE A 86 7.59 19.42 -11.07
CA PHE A 86 8.23 19.71 -12.37
C PHE A 86 8.65 18.43 -13.10
N ASP A 87 9.14 17.41 -12.38
CA ASP A 87 9.44 16.07 -12.88
C ASP A 87 8.21 15.44 -13.55
N ALA A 88 7.07 15.43 -12.84
CA ALA A 88 5.81 14.93 -13.40
C ALA A 88 5.35 15.75 -14.62
N ARG A 89 5.63 17.06 -14.65
CA ARG A 89 5.34 17.92 -15.81
C ARG A 89 6.17 17.55 -17.03
N ILE A 90 7.48 17.29 -16.84
CA ILE A 90 8.37 16.81 -17.91
C ILE A 90 7.85 15.48 -18.45
N MET A 91 7.70 14.48 -17.58
CA MET A 91 7.26 13.14 -17.99
C MET A 91 5.84 13.13 -18.56
N GLY A 92 4.98 14.05 -18.11
CA GLY A 92 3.64 14.21 -18.67
C GLY A 92 3.61 14.60 -20.15
N LEU A 93 4.66 15.24 -20.67
CA LEU A 93 4.80 15.56 -22.10
C LEU A 93 5.15 14.33 -22.94
N LEU A 94 5.71 13.28 -22.34
CA LEU A 94 6.02 12.01 -22.99
C LEU A 94 4.86 11.01 -22.94
N MET A 95 3.81 11.30 -22.16
CA MET A 95 2.75 10.32 -21.96
C MET A 95 1.75 10.30 -23.11
N PRO A 96 1.31 9.12 -23.58
CA PRO A 96 0.19 9.04 -24.52
C PRO A 96 -1.07 9.63 -23.90
N ARG A 97 -2.05 10.03 -24.70
CA ARG A 97 -3.35 10.47 -24.18
C ARG A 97 -4.05 9.32 -23.46
N GLN A 98 -4.88 9.64 -22.48
CA GLN A 98 -5.65 8.64 -21.72
C GLN A 98 -6.45 7.68 -22.62
N SER A 99 -7.03 8.18 -23.72
CA SER A 99 -7.76 7.35 -24.69
C SER A 99 -6.87 6.43 -25.52
N GLU A 100 -5.66 6.87 -25.86
CA GLU A 100 -4.67 6.07 -26.60
C GLU A 100 -4.16 4.93 -25.72
N TRP A 101 -3.79 5.25 -24.48
CA TRP A 101 -3.40 4.25 -23.49
C TRP A 101 -4.50 3.22 -23.26
N THR A 102 -5.74 3.68 -23.04
CA THR A 102 -6.88 2.78 -22.82
C THR A 102 -7.07 1.83 -24.00
N ARG A 103 -6.97 2.34 -25.25
CA ARG A 103 -7.09 1.51 -26.45
C ARG A 103 -5.96 0.48 -26.54
N LYS A 104 -4.71 0.89 -26.28
CA LYS A 104 -3.53 0.03 -26.29
C LYS A 104 -3.65 -1.08 -25.25
N PHE A 105 -4.06 -0.77 -24.02
CA PHE A 105 -4.28 -1.76 -22.96
C PHE A 105 -5.28 -2.84 -23.38
N TYR A 106 -6.45 -2.43 -23.89
CA TYR A 106 -7.48 -3.38 -24.33
C TYR A 106 -7.11 -4.15 -25.60
N GLN A 107 -6.28 -3.56 -26.46
CA GLN A 107 -5.71 -4.28 -27.60
C GLN A 107 -4.76 -5.39 -27.12
N ILE A 108 -3.84 -5.08 -26.21
CA ILE A 108 -2.92 -6.08 -25.61
C ILE A 108 -3.71 -7.17 -24.89
N LEU A 109 -4.73 -6.79 -24.11
CA LEU A 109 -5.60 -7.74 -23.41
C LEU A 109 -6.35 -8.68 -24.38
N LYS A 110 -6.74 -8.19 -25.55
CA LYS A 110 -7.45 -8.97 -26.57
C LYS A 110 -6.52 -9.90 -27.36
N GLU A 111 -5.31 -9.44 -27.67
CA GLU A 111 -4.31 -10.19 -28.46
C GLU A 111 -3.51 -11.18 -27.61
N GLY A 112 -3.34 -10.88 -26.32
CA GLY A 112 -2.64 -11.68 -25.33
C GLY A 112 -3.57 -12.20 -24.24
N ASP A 113 -3.05 -12.20 -23.02
CA ASP A 113 -3.78 -12.54 -21.78
C ASP A 113 -3.80 -11.31 -20.84
N SER A 114 -4.45 -11.48 -19.70
CA SER A 114 -4.53 -10.46 -18.66
C SER A 114 -3.17 -10.06 -18.11
N GLU A 115 -2.23 -10.99 -18.02
CA GLU A 115 -0.86 -10.77 -17.51
C GLU A 115 -0.08 -9.81 -18.40
N LYS A 116 -0.07 -10.04 -19.71
CA LYS A 116 0.63 -9.16 -20.67
C LYS A 116 0.10 -7.73 -20.65
N ALA A 117 -1.22 -7.56 -20.53
CA ALA A 117 -1.83 -6.24 -20.45
C ALA A 117 -1.41 -5.51 -19.16
N THR A 118 -1.41 -6.22 -18.03
CA THR A 118 -0.97 -5.66 -16.76
C THR A 118 0.53 -5.41 -16.70
N ASP A 119 1.37 -6.30 -17.26
CA ASP A 119 2.82 -6.11 -17.32
C ASP A 119 3.16 -4.85 -18.14
N ALA A 120 2.51 -4.66 -19.30
CA ALA A 120 2.67 -3.45 -20.09
C ALA A 120 2.22 -2.18 -19.34
N PHE A 121 1.12 -2.28 -18.57
CA PHE A 121 0.63 -1.16 -17.76
C PHE A 121 1.59 -0.82 -16.62
N TYR A 122 2.14 -1.83 -15.96
CA TYR A 122 3.11 -1.64 -14.89
C TYR A 122 4.41 -1.05 -15.42
N HIS A 123 4.92 -1.57 -16.55
CA HIS A 123 6.09 -1.04 -17.22
C HIS A 123 5.92 0.44 -17.58
N MET A 124 4.81 0.83 -18.21
CA MET A 124 4.53 2.24 -18.51
C MET A 124 4.48 3.09 -17.23
N SER A 125 3.88 2.56 -16.15
CA SER A 125 3.81 3.27 -14.86
C SER A 125 5.19 3.48 -14.21
N GLN A 126 6.13 2.57 -14.43
CA GLN A 126 7.54 2.72 -14.03
C GLN A 126 8.28 3.69 -14.96
N ALA A 127 8.18 3.49 -16.28
CA ALA A 127 8.91 4.27 -17.28
C ALA A 127 8.50 5.76 -17.29
N SER A 128 7.23 6.04 -17.01
CA SER A 128 6.71 7.40 -16.86
C SER A 128 7.20 8.11 -15.59
N ASN A 129 8.02 7.45 -14.76
CA ASN A 129 8.44 7.90 -13.44
C ASN A 129 7.27 8.14 -12.46
N TYR A 130 6.06 7.66 -12.77
CA TYR A 130 4.92 7.74 -11.86
C TYR A 130 5.15 6.82 -10.65
N ILE A 131 5.65 5.61 -10.90
CA ILE A 131 6.21 4.74 -9.88
C ILE A 131 7.71 5.04 -9.78
N ARG A 132 8.10 5.71 -8.70
CA ARG A 132 9.48 6.15 -8.44
C ARG A 132 10.37 5.00 -7.97
N MET A 133 10.82 4.16 -8.91
CA MET A 133 11.65 2.98 -8.59
C MET A 133 12.98 3.35 -7.92
N ASP A 134 13.54 4.51 -8.27
CA ASP A 134 14.72 5.11 -7.62
C ASP A 134 14.55 5.30 -6.11
N ARG A 135 13.33 5.64 -5.68
CA ARG A 135 12.97 5.82 -4.27
C ARG A 135 12.60 4.50 -3.61
N ILE A 136 11.86 3.64 -4.31
CA ILE A 136 11.46 2.32 -3.81
C ILE A 136 12.69 1.45 -3.54
N ALA A 137 13.73 1.52 -4.37
CA ALA A 137 14.97 0.77 -4.18
C ALA A 137 15.71 1.09 -2.87
N LYS A 138 15.37 2.19 -2.19
CA LYS A 138 15.93 2.54 -0.88
C LYS A 138 15.26 1.81 0.27
N ASN A 139 14.04 1.30 0.08
CA ASN A 139 13.29 0.62 1.14
C ASN A 139 14.07 -0.56 1.70
N LYS A 140 13.96 -0.79 3.01
CA LYS A 140 14.46 -2.02 3.62
C LYS A 140 13.37 -3.08 3.54
N TYR A 141 13.76 -4.33 3.34
CA TYR A 141 12.85 -5.48 3.34
C TYR A 141 13.54 -6.70 3.95
N TRP A 142 12.85 -7.42 4.83
CA TRP A 142 13.27 -8.73 5.33
C TRP A 142 12.07 -9.54 5.79
N LYS A 143 12.28 -10.85 5.98
CA LYS A 143 11.30 -11.75 6.61
C LYS A 143 11.71 -12.03 8.04
N ALA A 144 10.73 -12.16 8.93
CA ALA A 144 10.94 -12.53 10.32
C ALA A 144 10.05 -13.72 10.69
N GLU A 145 10.68 -14.76 11.24
CA GLU A 145 9.99 -15.97 11.68
C GLU A 145 9.21 -15.70 12.97
N THR A 146 7.97 -16.17 13.01
CA THR A 146 7.06 -16.05 14.17
C THR A 146 6.26 -17.35 14.35
N ASP A 147 5.50 -17.44 15.44
CA ASP A 147 4.59 -18.57 15.71
C ASP A 147 3.47 -18.71 14.66
N PHE A 148 3.28 -17.71 13.80
CA PHE A 148 2.31 -17.69 12.71
C PHE A 148 2.95 -17.85 11.32
N GLY A 149 4.23 -18.21 11.27
CA GLY A 149 5.05 -18.29 10.07
C GLY A 149 5.85 -17.01 9.82
N ASP A 150 6.47 -16.92 8.64
CA ASP A 150 7.26 -15.76 8.24
C ASP A 150 6.35 -14.57 7.95
N ILE A 151 6.48 -13.50 8.73
CA ILE A 151 5.92 -12.19 8.38
C ILE A 151 6.95 -11.38 7.59
N GLU A 152 6.46 -10.47 6.78
CA GLU A 152 7.30 -9.59 5.97
C GLU A 152 7.38 -8.21 6.62
N ILE A 153 8.57 -7.62 6.64
CA ILE A 153 8.79 -6.29 7.20
C ILE A 153 9.41 -5.41 6.13
N THR A 154 8.85 -4.21 5.94
CA THR A 154 9.48 -3.15 5.15
C THR A 154 9.57 -1.84 5.92
N ILE A 155 10.69 -1.13 5.77
CA ILE A 155 10.81 0.27 6.21
C ILE A 155 10.69 1.13 4.97
N ASN A 156 9.62 1.95 4.92
CA ASN A 156 9.34 2.81 3.79
C ASN A 156 10.23 4.06 3.83
N LEU A 157 11.24 4.06 2.96
CA LEU A 157 12.18 5.17 2.73
C LEU A 157 11.87 5.90 1.40
N SER A 158 10.86 5.43 0.67
CA SER A 158 10.49 5.98 -0.64
C SER A 158 9.69 7.29 -0.56
N LYS A 159 9.03 7.52 0.58
CA LYS A 159 8.24 8.74 0.82
C LYS A 159 9.13 9.78 1.50
N PRO A 160 9.50 10.90 0.83
CA PRO A 160 10.31 11.93 1.45
C PRO A 160 9.57 12.57 2.63
N GLU A 161 10.27 12.78 3.73
CA GLU A 161 9.78 13.63 4.81
C GLU A 161 9.72 15.08 4.31
N LYS A 162 8.65 15.79 4.69
CA LYS A 162 8.48 17.19 4.31
C LYS A 162 9.26 18.07 5.28
N ASP A 163 10.05 19.00 4.73
CA ASP A 163 10.72 20.04 5.53
C ASP A 163 9.66 20.93 6.21
N PRO A 164 9.88 21.40 7.46
CA PRO A 164 9.07 22.47 8.09
C PRO A 164 8.65 23.62 7.16
N LYS A 165 9.52 24.06 6.24
CA LYS A 165 9.20 25.08 5.22
C LYS A 165 8.11 24.62 4.25
N GLU A 166 8.18 23.38 3.77
CA GLU A 166 7.17 22.79 2.89
C GLU A 166 5.83 22.60 3.61
N ILE A 167 5.88 22.22 4.89
CA ILE A 167 4.68 22.09 5.73
C ILE A 167 4.00 23.47 5.86
N ALA A 168 4.76 24.50 6.24
CA ALA A 168 4.24 25.86 6.38
C ALA A 168 3.70 26.43 5.05
N ALA A 169 4.37 26.13 3.93
CA ALA A 169 3.90 26.52 2.59
C ALA A 169 2.59 25.79 2.21
N ALA A 170 2.49 24.49 2.50
CA ALA A 170 1.29 23.70 2.23
C ALA A 170 0.07 24.16 3.05
N GLU A 171 0.28 24.59 4.30
CA GLU A 171 -0.78 25.15 5.16
C GLU A 171 -1.30 26.50 4.65
N LYS A 172 -0.42 27.33 4.10
CA LYS A 172 -0.76 28.65 3.53
C LYS A 172 -1.32 28.56 2.11
N ALA A 173 -1.14 27.43 1.43
CA ALA A 173 -1.59 27.25 0.06
C ALA A 173 -3.12 27.38 -0.04
N PRO A 174 -3.64 27.96 -1.13
CA PRO A 174 -5.09 28.04 -1.35
C PRO A 174 -5.74 26.67 -1.26
N LYS A 175 -6.81 26.58 -0.46
CA LYS A 175 -7.62 25.35 -0.40
C LYS A 175 -8.35 25.20 -1.73
N SER A 176 -7.96 24.20 -2.51
CA SER A 176 -8.69 23.76 -3.71
C SER A 176 -9.51 22.53 -3.37
N ALA A 177 -10.73 22.47 -3.89
CA ALA A 177 -11.60 21.29 -3.82
C ALA A 177 -11.42 20.34 -5.02
N TYR A 178 -10.53 20.66 -5.97
CA TYR A 178 -10.27 19.87 -7.17
C TYR A 178 -8.80 19.46 -7.24
N PRO A 179 -8.48 18.17 -7.49
CA PRO A 179 -9.36 17.00 -7.36
C PRO A 179 -9.86 16.83 -5.91
N LYS A 180 -11.02 16.19 -5.73
CA LYS A 180 -11.67 16.06 -4.41
C LYS A 180 -10.86 15.19 -3.43
N CYS A 181 -10.18 14.17 -3.94
CA CYS A 181 -9.24 13.34 -3.19
C CYS A 181 -8.12 12.84 -4.11
N PRO A 182 -7.07 12.18 -3.59
CA PRO A 182 -5.98 11.62 -4.39
C PRO A 182 -6.37 10.47 -5.34
N LEU A 183 -7.57 9.88 -5.21
CA LEU A 183 -8.04 8.76 -6.04
C LEU A 183 -8.98 9.19 -7.18
N CYS A 184 -9.62 10.35 -7.07
CA CYS A 184 -10.50 10.90 -8.10
C CYS A 184 -9.87 10.85 -9.51
N VAL A 185 -10.62 10.43 -10.52
CA VAL A 185 -10.12 10.30 -11.91
C VAL A 185 -9.61 11.64 -12.46
N GLU A 186 -10.12 12.75 -11.92
CA GLU A 186 -9.68 14.13 -12.15
C GLU A 186 -8.18 14.35 -11.88
N ASN A 187 -7.53 13.44 -11.16
CA ASN A 187 -6.08 13.44 -10.99
C ASN A 187 -5.33 13.08 -12.27
N VAL A 188 -5.89 12.32 -13.20
CA VAL A 188 -5.22 11.96 -14.45
C VAL A 188 -4.86 13.23 -15.23
N GLY A 189 -3.57 13.48 -15.43
CA GLY A 189 -3.12 14.71 -16.09
C GLY A 189 -2.99 15.93 -15.17
N TYR A 190 -3.28 15.82 -13.87
CA TYR A 190 -3.31 16.98 -12.98
C TYR A 190 -1.91 17.49 -12.64
N ALA A 191 -1.69 18.80 -12.77
CA ALA A 191 -0.39 19.45 -12.54
C ALA A 191 0.09 19.40 -11.08
N GLY A 192 -0.80 19.08 -10.14
CA GLY A 192 -0.47 19.12 -8.73
C GLY A 192 -0.34 20.53 -8.17
N ARG A 193 0.01 20.60 -6.89
CA ARG A 193 0.27 21.81 -6.09
C ARG A 193 0.99 21.39 -4.81
N THR A 194 1.50 22.33 -4.01
CA THR A 194 2.31 22.05 -2.81
C THR A 194 1.65 21.06 -1.82
N ASN A 195 0.31 21.04 -1.76
CA ASN A 195 -0.46 20.15 -0.89
C ASN A 195 -1.20 19.00 -1.62
N HIS A 196 -0.99 18.82 -2.93
CA HIS A 196 -1.65 17.76 -3.72
C HIS A 196 -0.74 17.30 -4.86
N PRO A 197 -0.43 16.00 -4.98
CA PRO A 197 0.64 15.53 -5.86
C PRO A 197 0.32 15.75 -7.35
N ALA A 198 1.37 15.94 -8.15
CA ALA A 198 1.26 15.94 -9.61
C ALA A 198 1.01 14.52 -10.15
N ARG A 199 0.27 14.46 -11.25
CA ARG A 199 -0.22 13.25 -11.90
C ARG A 199 -0.31 13.44 -13.42
N GLN A 200 0.49 14.37 -13.97
CA GLN A 200 0.59 14.61 -15.41
C GLN A 200 1.12 13.36 -16.15
N ASN A 201 2.03 12.63 -15.51
CA ASN A 201 2.58 11.37 -15.95
C ASN A 201 1.75 10.12 -15.55
N HIS A 202 0.52 10.31 -15.06
CA HIS A 202 -0.34 9.21 -14.59
C HIS A 202 -1.42 8.83 -15.61
N ARG A 203 -1.72 7.54 -15.75
CA ARG A 203 -2.85 7.02 -16.54
C ARG A 203 -3.55 5.90 -15.78
N VAL A 204 -4.84 5.73 -16.06
CA VAL A 204 -5.68 4.68 -15.45
C VAL A 204 -6.32 3.81 -16.52
N VAL A 205 -6.85 2.65 -16.16
CA VAL A 205 -7.61 1.79 -17.07
C VAL A 205 -9.06 1.76 -16.59
N PRO A 206 -10.05 2.21 -17.38
CA PRO A 206 -11.45 2.02 -17.03
C PRO A 206 -11.77 0.53 -17.03
N ILE A 207 -12.52 0.04 -16.05
CA ILE A 207 -12.99 -1.35 -15.93
C ILE A 207 -14.42 -1.36 -15.41
N THR A 208 -15.09 -2.52 -15.49
CA THR A 208 -16.46 -2.69 -14.96
C THR A 208 -16.45 -3.74 -13.86
N LEU A 209 -17.02 -3.40 -12.70
CA LEU A 209 -17.22 -4.34 -11.58
C LEU A 209 -18.67 -4.22 -11.10
N ALA A 210 -19.37 -5.35 -10.98
CA ALA A 210 -20.77 -5.44 -10.59
C ALA A 210 -21.65 -4.44 -11.36
N GLU A 211 -21.44 -4.39 -12.69
CA GLU A 211 -22.09 -3.50 -13.66
C GLU A 211 -21.84 -1.99 -13.42
N GLU A 212 -20.88 -1.63 -12.59
CA GLU A 212 -20.53 -0.24 -12.29
C GLU A 212 -19.20 0.16 -12.95
N PRO A 213 -19.02 1.45 -13.28
CA PRO A 213 -17.77 1.97 -13.80
C PRO A 213 -16.73 2.17 -12.70
N TRP A 214 -15.55 1.60 -12.91
CA TRP A 214 -14.39 1.66 -12.03
C TRP A 214 -13.14 2.02 -12.82
N TYR A 215 -12.07 2.35 -12.12
CA TYR A 215 -10.74 2.57 -12.70
C TYR A 215 -9.69 1.76 -11.96
N PHE A 216 -8.76 1.16 -12.70
CA PHE A 216 -7.59 0.46 -12.22
C PHE A 216 -6.36 1.35 -12.44
N GLN A 217 -5.58 1.55 -11.37
CA GLN A 217 -4.26 2.15 -11.40
C GLN A 217 -3.23 1.38 -10.57
N TYR A 218 -1.94 1.62 -10.80
CA TYR A 218 -0.91 1.25 -9.84
C TYR A 218 -0.73 2.30 -8.74
N SER A 219 -0.29 1.85 -7.57
CA SER A 219 0.15 2.72 -6.48
C SER A 219 1.51 3.34 -6.84
N PRO A 220 1.73 4.65 -6.63
CA PRO A 220 3.05 5.26 -6.81
C PRO A 220 4.00 4.98 -5.64
N TYR A 221 3.50 4.38 -4.55
CA TYR A 221 4.24 4.03 -3.33
C TYR A 221 4.20 2.52 -3.14
N VAL A 222 4.66 1.78 -4.14
CA VAL A 222 4.59 0.31 -4.20
C VAL A 222 5.24 -0.32 -2.97
N TYR A 223 4.50 -1.19 -2.28
CA TYR A 223 4.98 -1.94 -1.11
C TYR A 223 5.31 -3.41 -1.42
N TYR A 224 4.72 -3.94 -2.49
CA TYR A 224 4.90 -5.30 -2.98
C TYR A 224 4.67 -5.29 -4.50
N ASN A 225 5.09 -6.34 -5.20
CA ASN A 225 5.07 -6.36 -6.65
C ASN A 225 3.67 -6.04 -7.23
N GLU A 226 3.62 -5.11 -8.18
CA GLU A 226 2.38 -4.69 -8.85
C GLU A 226 1.25 -4.21 -7.92
N HIS A 227 1.59 -3.59 -6.78
CA HIS A 227 0.60 -2.97 -5.88
C HIS A 227 -0.34 -2.03 -6.65
N CYS A 228 -1.60 -2.45 -6.79
CA CYS A 228 -2.62 -1.74 -7.52
C CYS A 228 -3.77 -1.24 -6.64
N ILE A 229 -4.51 -0.28 -7.18
CA ILE A 229 -5.68 0.33 -6.58
C ILE A 229 -6.79 0.35 -7.62
N LEU A 230 -7.96 -0.13 -7.22
CA LEU A 230 -9.19 0.00 -7.99
C LEU A 230 -10.09 0.99 -7.27
N PHE A 231 -10.61 2.00 -7.97
CA PHE A 231 -11.46 3.01 -7.35
C PHE A 231 -12.71 3.25 -8.18
N GLN A 232 -13.82 3.49 -7.49
CA GLN A 232 -15.09 3.72 -8.14
C GLN A 232 -15.06 5.05 -8.91
N LYS A 233 -15.72 5.14 -10.06
CA LYS A 233 -15.78 6.41 -10.80
C LYS A 233 -16.36 7.56 -9.96
N GLU A 234 -17.44 7.28 -9.24
CA GLU A 234 -18.09 8.24 -8.37
C GLU A 234 -17.34 8.37 -7.04
N HIS A 235 -17.18 9.61 -6.56
CA HIS A 235 -16.60 9.89 -5.25
C HIS A 235 -17.65 9.65 -4.16
N ILE A 236 -17.80 8.40 -3.75
CA ILE A 236 -18.68 7.99 -2.66
C ILE A 236 -17.88 7.34 -1.53
N PRO A 237 -18.27 7.50 -0.25
CA PRO A 237 -17.57 6.86 0.86
C PRO A 237 -17.48 5.34 0.72
N MET A 238 -16.44 4.77 1.32
CA MET A 238 -16.26 3.33 1.35
C MET A 238 -17.43 2.63 2.05
N HIS A 239 -17.88 1.51 1.50
CA HIS A 239 -18.93 0.69 2.09
C HIS A 239 -18.73 -0.81 1.80
N VAL A 240 -18.61 -1.59 2.87
CA VAL A 240 -18.50 -3.05 2.76
C VAL A 240 -19.90 -3.67 2.77
N CYS A 241 -20.25 -4.45 1.74
CA CYS A 241 -21.55 -5.09 1.62
C CYS A 241 -21.48 -6.34 0.74
N ARG A 242 -22.62 -7.01 0.49
CA ARG A 242 -22.69 -8.14 -0.47
C ARG A 242 -22.03 -7.80 -1.82
N LYS A 243 -22.28 -6.59 -2.33
CA LYS A 243 -21.74 -6.11 -3.61
C LYS A 243 -20.22 -6.01 -3.61
N THR A 244 -19.59 -5.81 -2.44
CA THR A 244 -18.13 -5.86 -2.30
C THR A 244 -17.60 -7.20 -2.78
N PHE A 245 -18.17 -8.34 -2.34
CA PHE A 245 -17.71 -9.65 -2.79
C PHE A 245 -17.88 -9.84 -4.30
N VAL A 246 -19.03 -9.45 -4.86
CA VAL A 246 -19.26 -9.49 -6.31
C VAL A 246 -18.19 -8.70 -7.07
N ARG A 247 -17.89 -7.47 -6.63
CA ARG A 247 -16.86 -6.63 -7.25
C ARG A 247 -15.46 -7.24 -7.16
N LEU A 248 -15.09 -7.82 -6.01
CA LEU A 248 -13.80 -8.50 -5.85
C LEU A 248 -13.71 -9.70 -6.80
N LEU A 249 -14.75 -10.52 -6.89
CA LEU A 249 -14.77 -11.70 -7.77
C LEU A 249 -14.81 -11.30 -9.26
N ASP A 250 -15.49 -10.22 -9.66
CA ASP A 250 -15.50 -9.71 -11.03
C ASP A 250 -14.11 -9.21 -11.48
N PHE A 251 -13.31 -8.71 -10.53
CA PHE A 251 -11.93 -8.36 -10.81
C PHE A 251 -11.08 -9.62 -11.08
N LEU A 252 -11.27 -10.67 -10.28
CA LEU A 252 -10.55 -11.93 -10.46
C LEU A 252 -10.93 -12.66 -11.76
N ASP A 253 -12.14 -12.48 -12.28
CA ASP A 253 -12.49 -12.97 -13.63
C ASP A 253 -11.65 -12.31 -14.72
N GLN A 254 -11.32 -11.03 -14.54
CA GLN A 254 -10.57 -10.23 -15.52
C GLN A 254 -9.06 -10.39 -15.34
N PHE A 255 -8.58 -10.54 -14.10
CA PHE A 255 -7.17 -10.57 -13.73
C PHE A 255 -6.91 -11.65 -12.66
N PRO A 256 -6.99 -12.95 -13.01
CA PRO A 256 -6.94 -14.06 -12.05
C PRO A 256 -5.57 -14.24 -11.37
N HIS A 257 -4.51 -13.67 -11.95
CA HIS A 257 -3.14 -13.71 -11.41
C HIS A 257 -2.90 -12.73 -10.24
N TYR A 258 -3.89 -11.91 -9.90
CA TYR A 258 -3.83 -10.97 -8.79
C TYR A 258 -4.69 -11.41 -7.60
N PHE A 259 -4.34 -10.90 -6.42
CA PHE A 259 -5.30 -10.78 -5.32
C PHE A 259 -5.95 -9.39 -5.34
N ILE A 260 -7.09 -9.24 -4.67
CA ILE A 260 -7.75 -7.96 -4.43
C ILE A 260 -8.48 -7.97 -3.09
N GLY A 261 -8.46 -6.86 -2.36
CA GLY A 261 -9.16 -6.75 -1.09
C GLY A 261 -9.63 -5.33 -0.78
N SER A 262 -10.49 -5.23 0.22
CA SER A 262 -10.99 -3.94 0.73
C SER A 262 -10.42 -3.68 2.12
N ASN A 263 -10.05 -2.43 2.38
CA ASN A 263 -9.97 -1.96 3.77
C ASN A 263 -11.39 -1.94 4.38
N THR A 264 -11.47 -1.72 5.70
CA THR A 264 -12.75 -1.56 6.39
C THR A 264 -13.42 -0.22 6.04
N ASP A 265 -14.75 -0.18 6.15
CA ASP A 265 -15.59 1.02 5.99
C ASP A 265 -15.74 1.84 7.28
N LEU A 266 -15.01 1.47 8.34
CA LEU A 266 -15.04 2.14 9.63
C LEU A 266 -13.69 2.80 9.94
N PRO A 267 -13.67 3.94 10.67
CA PRO A 267 -12.41 4.55 11.11
C PRO A 267 -11.65 3.64 12.10
N ILE A 268 -10.39 3.98 12.38
CA ILE A 268 -9.45 3.29 13.31
C ILE A 268 -8.92 1.96 12.75
N VAL A 269 -9.78 1.07 12.26
CA VAL A 269 -9.41 -0.29 11.83
C VAL A 269 -9.25 -0.44 10.32
N GLY A 270 -8.83 0.62 9.63
CA GLY A 270 -8.86 0.68 8.17
C GLY A 270 -7.85 1.64 7.54
N GLY A 271 -7.91 1.71 6.22
CA GLY A 271 -7.04 2.52 5.37
C GLY A 271 -7.27 4.03 5.52
N SER A 272 -6.38 4.81 4.91
CA SER A 272 -6.33 6.27 5.09
C SER A 272 -7.37 7.07 4.29
N ILE A 273 -8.09 6.46 3.34
CA ILE A 273 -9.02 7.16 2.44
C ILE A 273 -10.42 6.54 2.53
N LEU A 274 -11.20 6.90 3.55
CA LEU A 274 -12.58 6.41 3.70
C LEU A 274 -13.61 7.16 2.83
N SER A 275 -13.21 8.30 2.25
CA SER A 275 -14.12 9.18 1.51
C SER A 275 -14.45 8.70 0.10
N HIS A 276 -13.68 7.75 -0.44
CA HIS A 276 -13.82 7.25 -1.81
C HIS A 276 -13.70 5.72 -1.83
N GLU A 277 -14.74 5.03 -2.28
CA GLU A 277 -14.80 3.59 -2.48
C GLU A 277 -13.64 3.11 -3.37
N HIS A 278 -12.81 2.23 -2.81
CA HIS A 278 -11.66 1.65 -3.48
C HIS A 278 -11.24 0.30 -2.88
N TYR A 279 -10.53 -0.48 -3.68
CA TYR A 279 -9.88 -1.75 -3.33
C TYR A 279 -8.39 -1.66 -3.61
N GLN A 280 -7.60 -2.51 -2.96
CA GLN A 280 -6.18 -2.68 -3.28
C GLN A 280 -5.91 -4.12 -3.67
N GLY A 281 -4.97 -4.31 -4.58
CA GLY A 281 -4.58 -5.63 -5.08
C GLY A 281 -3.15 -5.67 -5.56
N GLY A 282 -2.80 -6.71 -6.31
CA GLY A 282 -1.54 -6.84 -7.02
C GLY A 282 -1.08 -8.29 -7.14
N ARG A 283 0.18 -8.49 -7.57
CA ARG A 283 0.78 -9.81 -7.80
C ARG A 283 1.79 -10.13 -6.71
N HIS A 284 1.29 -10.55 -5.55
CA HIS A 284 2.11 -10.93 -4.39
C HIS A 284 1.43 -12.02 -3.56
N SER A 285 2.22 -12.98 -3.06
CA SER A 285 1.75 -14.03 -2.15
C SER A 285 2.10 -13.62 -0.71
N PHE A 286 1.07 -13.29 0.07
CA PHE A 286 1.25 -12.79 1.43
C PHE A 286 1.37 -13.91 2.48
N PRO A 287 2.03 -13.67 3.62
CA PRO A 287 2.10 -14.62 4.74
C PRO A 287 0.75 -15.25 5.14
N MET A 288 -0.31 -14.43 5.29
CA MET A 288 -1.63 -14.92 5.65
C MET A 288 -2.22 -15.87 4.59
N GLU A 289 -1.86 -15.72 3.31
CA GLU A 289 -2.36 -16.60 2.24
C GLU A 289 -1.88 -18.03 2.44
N VAL A 290 -0.61 -18.21 2.77
CA VAL A 290 0.02 -19.52 2.93
C VAL A 290 -0.18 -20.12 4.33
N ALA A 291 -0.72 -19.34 5.27
CA ALA A 291 -1.02 -19.81 6.61
C ALA A 291 -2.04 -20.97 6.61
N PRO A 292 -1.83 -22.01 7.44
CA PRO A 292 -2.65 -23.21 7.43
C PRO A 292 -4.05 -22.97 8.03
N ILE A 293 -5.01 -23.78 7.63
CA ILE A 293 -6.33 -23.84 8.27
C ILE A 293 -6.22 -24.63 9.57
N THR A 294 -6.70 -24.08 10.68
CA THR A 294 -6.69 -24.72 12.01
C THR A 294 -7.92 -25.58 12.26
N ARG A 295 -9.10 -25.12 11.81
CA ARG A 295 -10.38 -25.83 11.97
C ARG A 295 -11.20 -25.70 10.71
N LYS A 296 -11.92 -26.76 10.35
CA LYS A 296 -12.79 -26.82 9.18
C LYS A 296 -14.25 -26.81 9.63
N TYR A 297 -15.08 -26.18 8.81
CA TYR A 297 -16.51 -26.10 9.02
C TYR A 297 -17.27 -26.45 7.75
N THR A 298 -18.53 -26.83 7.92
CA THR A 298 -19.53 -26.98 6.86
C THR A 298 -20.77 -26.17 7.20
N HIS A 299 -21.56 -25.84 6.18
CA HIS A 299 -22.85 -25.16 6.34
C HIS A 299 -23.87 -25.79 5.40
N THR A 300 -25.08 -26.09 5.90
CA THR A 300 -26.11 -26.82 5.13
C THR A 300 -26.57 -26.07 3.88
N ASP A 301 -26.60 -24.73 3.94
CA ASP A 301 -27.05 -23.89 2.83
C ASP A 301 -25.93 -23.64 1.80
N TYR A 302 -24.68 -23.94 2.16
CA TYR A 302 -23.49 -23.73 1.31
C TYR A 302 -22.61 -24.98 1.23
N PRO A 303 -23.17 -26.15 0.85
CA PRO A 303 -22.44 -27.42 0.87
C PRO A 303 -21.22 -27.47 -0.07
N GLN A 304 -21.16 -26.57 -1.05
CA GLN A 304 -20.07 -26.41 -2.01
C GLN A 304 -18.97 -25.44 -1.59
N VAL A 305 -19.09 -24.80 -0.42
CA VAL A 305 -18.10 -23.84 0.10
C VAL A 305 -17.28 -24.53 1.19
N GLN A 306 -15.97 -24.65 0.96
CA GLN A 306 -15.04 -25.06 2.01
C GLN A 306 -14.82 -23.89 2.95
N ILE A 307 -14.93 -24.13 4.26
CA ILE A 307 -14.82 -23.10 5.28
C ILE A 307 -13.78 -23.52 6.31
N GLY A 308 -12.94 -22.59 6.75
CA GLY A 308 -12.05 -22.83 7.89
C GLY A 308 -11.53 -21.57 8.54
N THR A 309 -11.02 -21.71 9.76
CA THR A 309 -10.28 -20.65 10.46
C THR A 309 -8.79 -20.76 10.13
N VAL A 310 -8.09 -19.64 9.99
CA VAL A 310 -6.66 -19.62 9.64
C VAL A 310 -5.79 -19.51 10.91
N HIS A 311 -4.64 -20.19 10.93
CA HIS A 311 -3.61 -20.02 11.97
C HIS A 311 -2.92 -18.67 11.78
N TRP A 312 -3.55 -17.61 12.27
CA TRP A 312 -3.12 -16.23 12.04
C TRP A 312 -3.39 -15.37 13.29
N PRO A 313 -2.61 -14.32 13.57
CA PRO A 313 -2.83 -13.49 14.77
C PRO A 313 -4.23 -12.87 14.82
N LEU A 314 -4.75 -12.44 13.65
CA LEU A 314 -6.10 -11.92 13.51
C LEU A 314 -7.13 -13.05 13.32
N SER A 315 -8.39 -12.74 13.62
CA SER A 315 -9.51 -13.66 13.46
C SER A 315 -9.95 -13.73 11.99
N VAL A 316 -9.46 -14.74 11.27
CA VAL A 316 -9.69 -14.90 9.83
C VAL A 316 -10.51 -16.16 9.53
N ILE A 317 -11.56 -15.99 8.72
CA ILE A 317 -12.36 -17.08 8.16
C ILE A 317 -12.02 -17.18 6.67
N ARG A 318 -11.49 -18.33 6.25
CA ARG A 318 -11.18 -18.65 4.86
C ARG A 318 -12.31 -19.45 4.23
N LEU A 319 -12.76 -18.99 3.07
CA LEU A 319 -13.78 -19.62 2.24
C LEU A 319 -13.17 -20.00 0.89
N ARG A 320 -13.50 -21.17 0.36
CA ARG A 320 -13.13 -21.58 -1.02
C ARG A 320 -14.29 -22.21 -1.76
N SER A 321 -14.49 -21.83 -3.02
CA SER A 321 -15.41 -22.52 -3.92
C SER A 321 -15.16 -22.17 -5.39
N LYS A 322 -15.60 -23.03 -6.31
CA LYS A 322 -15.76 -22.69 -7.72
C LYS A 322 -17.08 -21.96 -8.02
N ASP A 323 -18.05 -22.09 -7.11
CA ASP A 323 -19.37 -21.46 -7.23
C ASP A 323 -19.31 -20.04 -6.66
N ARG A 324 -19.27 -19.05 -7.56
CA ARG A 324 -19.17 -17.62 -7.22
C ARG A 324 -20.34 -17.13 -6.38
N GLU A 325 -21.56 -17.58 -6.70
CA GLU A 325 -22.77 -17.10 -6.03
C GLU A 325 -22.83 -17.68 -4.63
N ALA A 326 -22.59 -18.98 -4.46
CA ALA A 326 -22.55 -19.61 -3.14
C ALA A 326 -21.45 -19.04 -2.25
N LEU A 327 -20.26 -18.77 -2.81
CA LEU A 327 -19.17 -18.12 -2.10
C LEU A 327 -19.54 -16.70 -1.66
N THR A 328 -20.20 -15.94 -2.52
CA THR A 328 -20.70 -14.58 -2.23
C THR A 328 -21.75 -14.59 -1.12
N GLU A 329 -22.71 -15.52 -1.18
CA GLU A 329 -23.76 -15.65 -0.16
C GLU A 329 -23.19 -16.10 1.19
N ALA A 330 -22.26 -17.07 1.21
CA ALA A 330 -21.61 -17.49 2.44
C ALA A 330 -20.81 -16.35 3.10
N ALA A 331 -20.05 -15.59 2.30
CA ALA A 331 -19.30 -14.43 2.79
C ALA A 331 -20.23 -13.31 3.30
N ASN A 332 -21.35 -13.07 2.60
CA ASN A 332 -22.36 -12.11 3.04
C ASN A 332 -23.09 -12.57 4.31
N HIS A 333 -23.37 -13.86 4.48
CA HIS A 333 -23.93 -14.40 5.72
C HIS A 333 -23.02 -14.08 6.91
N ILE A 334 -21.71 -14.36 6.80
CA ILE A 334 -20.72 -14.02 7.84
C ILE A 334 -20.72 -12.51 8.12
N LEU A 335 -20.69 -11.67 7.08
CA LEU A 335 -20.70 -10.21 7.24
C LEU A 335 -21.94 -9.72 8.00
N GLN A 336 -23.14 -10.15 7.60
CA GLN A 336 -24.38 -9.71 8.24
C GLN A 336 -24.47 -10.18 9.69
N ALA A 337 -24.09 -11.43 9.96
CA ALA A 337 -24.10 -11.96 11.31
C ALA A 337 -23.08 -11.24 12.20
N TRP A 338 -21.85 -11.05 11.71
CA TRP A 338 -20.81 -10.34 12.44
C TRP A 338 -21.22 -8.90 12.79
N ARG A 339 -21.83 -8.16 11.86
CA ARG A 339 -22.29 -6.77 12.10
C ARG A 339 -23.24 -6.63 13.29
N GLY A 340 -24.04 -7.67 13.57
CA GLY A 340 -24.98 -7.69 14.69
C GLY A 340 -24.44 -8.36 15.96
N TYR A 341 -23.31 -9.06 15.88
CA TYR A 341 -22.83 -9.95 16.93
C TYR A 341 -22.12 -9.20 18.07
N SER A 342 -22.49 -9.50 19.31
CA SER A 342 -21.78 -9.03 20.50
C SER A 342 -21.47 -10.21 21.41
N ASP A 343 -20.27 -10.21 21.95
CA ASP A 343 -19.82 -11.15 22.96
C ASP A 343 -19.03 -10.38 24.03
N PRO A 344 -19.73 -9.89 25.07
CA PRO A 344 -19.11 -9.18 26.18
C PRO A 344 -18.02 -9.99 26.90
N THR A 345 -18.01 -11.31 26.77
CA THR A 345 -17.00 -12.13 27.46
C THR A 345 -15.61 -11.89 26.90
N VAL A 346 -15.49 -11.45 25.65
CA VAL A 346 -14.23 -11.13 24.96
C VAL A 346 -14.22 -9.69 24.43
N ASP A 347 -14.97 -8.80 25.10
CA ASP A 347 -15.03 -7.36 24.83
C ASP A 347 -15.53 -6.95 23.43
N ILE A 348 -16.18 -7.88 22.72
CA ILE A 348 -16.78 -7.61 21.41
C ILE A 348 -18.17 -7.03 21.62
N TYR A 349 -18.36 -5.79 21.16
CA TYR A 349 -19.67 -5.17 21.05
C TYR A 349 -19.88 -4.71 19.62
N ALA A 350 -20.97 -5.15 18.99
CA ALA A 350 -21.35 -4.72 17.64
C ALA A 350 -21.63 -3.22 17.57
N TYR A 351 -22.05 -2.62 18.68
CA TYR A 351 -22.44 -1.23 18.75
C TYR A 351 -22.29 -0.64 20.16
N THR A 352 -22.15 0.68 20.22
CA THR A 352 -22.32 1.47 21.45
C THR A 352 -23.30 2.61 21.21
N ASP A 353 -24.00 3.04 22.26
CA ASP A 353 -24.83 4.24 22.21
C ASP A 353 -23.99 5.46 22.56
N LYS A 354 -23.92 6.41 21.63
CA LYS A 354 -23.24 7.69 21.81
C LYS A 354 -24.21 8.81 21.42
N ASP A 355 -24.55 9.66 22.38
CA ASP A 355 -25.49 10.79 22.20
C ASP A 355 -26.84 10.36 21.59
N GLY A 356 -27.36 9.19 22.01
CA GLY A 356 -28.61 8.62 21.50
C GLY A 356 -28.52 8.08 20.06
N LYS A 357 -27.32 7.99 19.48
CA LYS A 357 -27.06 7.35 18.19
C LYS A 357 -26.28 6.05 18.38
N LYS A 358 -26.74 5.01 17.72
CA LYS A 358 -26.07 3.72 17.65
C LYS A 358 -24.84 3.81 16.75
N GLN A 359 -23.66 3.77 17.33
CA GLN A 359 -22.39 3.68 16.60
C GLN A 359 -22.07 2.21 16.36
N ILE A 360 -21.92 1.80 15.11
CA ILE A 360 -21.54 0.43 14.72
C ILE A 360 -20.03 0.26 14.85
N HIS A 361 -19.58 -0.88 15.36
CA HIS A 361 -18.16 -1.19 15.53
C HIS A 361 -17.67 -2.38 14.70
N ASN A 362 -18.52 -3.36 14.42
CA ASN A 362 -18.13 -4.56 13.68
C ASN A 362 -18.12 -4.32 12.17
N THR A 363 -17.04 -4.75 11.53
CA THR A 363 -16.84 -4.76 10.08
C THR A 363 -15.85 -5.85 9.72
N ILE A 364 -15.48 -5.96 8.44
CA ILE A 364 -14.53 -6.96 7.95
C ILE A 364 -13.49 -6.33 7.01
N THR A 365 -12.37 -7.00 6.86
CA THR A 365 -11.43 -6.81 5.74
C THR A 365 -11.54 -8.05 4.86
N PRO A 366 -12.22 -7.99 3.69
CA PRO A 366 -12.29 -9.10 2.75
C PRO A 366 -11.13 -9.06 1.77
N ILE A 367 -10.52 -10.22 1.52
CA ILE A 367 -9.44 -10.43 0.55
C ILE A 367 -9.82 -11.59 -0.35
N ALA A 368 -9.76 -11.39 -1.66
CA ALA A 368 -10.10 -12.36 -2.68
C ALA A 368 -8.88 -12.67 -3.55
N ARG A 369 -8.77 -13.93 -3.96
CA ARG A 369 -7.79 -14.40 -4.94
C ARG A 369 -8.31 -15.64 -5.67
N MET A 370 -7.75 -15.93 -6.84
CA MET A 370 -7.98 -17.20 -7.53
C MET A 370 -6.84 -18.17 -7.21
N LYS A 371 -7.18 -19.41 -6.86
CA LYS A 371 -6.19 -20.48 -6.69
C LYS A 371 -5.89 -21.12 -8.04
N GLU A 372 -4.71 -21.70 -8.17
CA GLU A 372 -4.30 -22.47 -9.35
C GLU A 372 -5.27 -23.61 -9.70
N THR A 373 -6.03 -24.12 -8.72
CA THR A 373 -7.09 -25.13 -8.90
C THR A 373 -8.35 -24.60 -9.61
N GLY A 374 -8.41 -23.29 -9.88
CA GLY A 374 -9.55 -22.57 -10.44
C GLY A 374 -10.65 -22.27 -9.41
N GLU A 375 -10.37 -22.41 -8.12
CA GLU A 375 -11.28 -22.02 -7.04
C GLU A 375 -11.04 -20.55 -6.65
N TYR A 376 -12.10 -19.83 -6.33
CA TYR A 376 -11.99 -18.56 -5.64
C TYR A 376 -11.73 -18.84 -4.16
N GLU A 377 -10.84 -18.04 -3.56
CA GLU A 377 -10.59 -18.00 -2.13
C GLU A 377 -10.94 -16.61 -1.61
N LEU A 378 -11.75 -16.57 -0.54
CA LEU A 378 -12.05 -15.36 0.22
C LEU A 378 -11.55 -15.52 1.65
N ASP A 379 -10.65 -14.64 2.07
CA ASP A 379 -10.31 -14.46 3.47
C ASP A 379 -11.13 -13.30 4.05
N ILE A 380 -11.89 -13.60 5.09
CA ILE A 380 -12.72 -12.65 5.82
C ILE A 380 -12.08 -12.42 7.18
N THR A 381 -11.34 -11.32 7.32
CA THR A 381 -10.78 -10.91 8.60
C THR A 381 -11.81 -10.10 9.38
N LEU A 382 -12.22 -10.58 10.55
CA LEU A 382 -13.16 -9.89 11.43
C LEU A 382 -12.47 -8.70 12.11
N ARG A 383 -13.14 -7.54 12.10
CA ARG A 383 -12.62 -6.28 12.65
C ARG A 383 -13.65 -5.61 13.56
N ASN A 384 -13.15 -4.88 14.56
CA ASN A 384 -13.98 -4.07 15.46
C ASN A 384 -13.24 -2.77 15.83
N ASN A 385 -13.89 -1.61 15.64
CA ASN A 385 -13.27 -0.31 15.85
C ASN A 385 -13.56 0.36 17.20
N ARG A 386 -14.07 -0.39 18.17
CA ARG A 386 -14.43 0.12 19.49
C ARG A 386 -13.18 0.65 20.21
N THR A 387 -13.38 1.74 20.93
CA THR A 387 -12.39 2.34 21.82
C THR A 387 -12.85 2.20 23.27
N THR A 388 -11.89 2.27 24.19
CA THR A 388 -12.15 2.33 25.64
C THR A 388 -11.37 3.49 26.25
N GLU A 389 -11.59 3.78 27.53
CA GLU A 389 -10.77 4.79 28.24
C GLU A 389 -9.28 4.37 28.29
N GLU A 390 -9.02 3.07 28.44
CA GLU A 390 -7.67 2.50 28.43
C GLU A 390 -7.04 2.52 27.03
N TYR A 391 -7.85 2.25 25.99
CA TYR A 391 -7.42 2.19 24.60
C TYR A 391 -8.20 3.19 23.72
N PRO A 392 -7.88 4.50 23.83
CA PRO A 392 -8.58 5.54 23.09
C PRO A 392 -8.30 5.49 21.58
N ASP A 393 -7.14 4.94 21.19
CA ASP A 393 -6.74 4.72 19.79
C ASP A 393 -7.34 3.42 19.20
N GLY A 394 -8.08 2.62 19.99
CA GLY A 394 -8.75 1.39 19.57
C GLY A 394 -8.40 0.19 20.45
N LEU A 395 -9.41 -0.55 20.89
CA LEU A 395 -9.23 -1.77 21.69
C LEU A 395 -8.56 -2.88 20.87
N PHE A 396 -8.98 -3.02 19.60
CA PHE A 396 -8.46 -3.98 18.63
C PHE A 396 -7.56 -3.29 17.59
N HIS A 397 -6.56 -2.59 18.12
CA HIS A 397 -5.53 -1.80 17.42
C HIS A 397 -4.24 -1.91 18.25
N PRO A 398 -3.03 -1.64 17.71
CA PRO A 398 -1.81 -1.67 18.52
C PRO A 398 -1.93 -0.87 19.81
N HIS A 399 -1.40 -1.45 20.88
CA HIS A 399 -1.42 -0.83 22.20
C HIS A 399 -0.18 0.04 22.46
N PRO A 400 -0.22 0.96 23.45
CA PRO A 400 0.84 1.94 23.68
C PRO A 400 2.26 1.38 23.80
N HIS A 401 2.40 0.17 24.36
CA HIS A 401 3.69 -0.49 24.53
C HIS A 401 4.38 -0.88 23.21
N LEU A 402 3.65 -0.89 22.07
CA LEU A 402 4.18 -1.23 20.74
C LEU A 402 4.35 0.00 19.82
N TYR A 403 3.94 1.20 20.26
CA TYR A 403 4.00 2.43 19.45
C TYR A 403 5.41 2.85 19.05
N HIS A 404 6.43 2.37 19.76
CA HIS A 404 7.81 2.58 19.37
C HIS A 404 8.12 1.92 18.01
N ILE A 405 7.48 0.79 17.67
CA ILE A 405 7.55 0.13 16.36
C ILE A 405 6.44 0.61 15.43
N LYS A 406 5.17 0.44 15.82
CA LYS A 406 4.02 0.70 14.95
C LYS A 406 2.88 1.30 15.76
N LYS A 407 2.47 2.52 15.40
CA LYS A 407 1.31 3.20 15.99
C LYS A 407 0.14 3.32 15.00
N GLU A 408 0.44 3.46 13.72
CA GLU A 408 -0.56 3.74 12.70
C GLU A 408 -1.46 2.53 12.44
N ASN A 409 -2.64 2.78 11.87
CA ASN A 409 -3.67 1.78 11.54
C ASN A 409 -3.11 0.53 10.86
N ILE A 410 -3.71 -0.61 11.21
CA ILE A 410 -3.49 -1.91 10.56
C ILE A 410 -4.46 -2.01 9.37
N GLY A 411 -3.95 -1.66 8.20
CA GLY A 411 -4.66 -1.71 6.94
C GLY A 411 -4.64 -3.11 6.32
N LEU A 412 -5.22 -3.22 5.13
CA LEU A 412 -5.31 -4.46 4.36
C LEU A 412 -3.94 -5.15 4.20
N ILE A 413 -2.86 -4.40 3.96
CA ILE A 413 -1.52 -4.94 3.71
C ILE A 413 -0.95 -5.57 4.99
N GLU A 414 -1.06 -4.86 6.11
CA GLU A 414 -0.60 -5.34 7.42
C GLU A 414 -1.42 -6.55 7.90
N VAL A 415 -2.74 -6.55 7.67
CA VAL A 415 -3.62 -7.70 7.97
C VAL A 415 -3.09 -8.98 7.32
N MET A 416 -2.57 -8.89 6.09
CA MET A 416 -2.05 -10.02 5.35
C MET A 416 -0.61 -10.42 5.74
N GLY A 417 0.06 -9.64 6.61
CA GLY A 417 1.36 -9.97 7.18
C GLY A 417 2.56 -9.21 6.64
N LEU A 418 2.36 -8.10 5.91
CA LEU A 418 3.44 -7.19 5.52
C LEU A 418 3.40 -5.91 6.36
N ALA A 419 4.37 -5.74 7.26
CA ALA A 419 4.53 -4.54 8.07
C ALA A 419 5.11 -3.39 7.25
N ILE A 420 4.35 -2.29 7.13
CA ILE A 420 4.87 -1.04 6.58
C ILE A 420 5.31 -0.14 7.74
N LEU A 421 6.61 -0.12 7.99
CA LEU A 421 7.23 0.62 9.08
C LEU A 421 7.69 2.03 8.65
N PRO A 422 7.62 3.03 9.54
CA PRO A 422 8.02 4.40 9.23
C PRO A 422 9.54 4.54 9.03
N GLY A 423 9.95 5.44 8.13
CA GLY A 423 11.35 5.67 7.76
C GLY A 423 12.30 5.94 8.93
N ARG A 424 11.82 6.62 9.99
CA ARG A 424 12.57 6.88 11.24
C ARG A 424 13.20 5.63 11.86
N LEU A 425 12.58 4.45 11.68
CA LEU A 425 13.08 3.22 12.27
C LEU A 425 14.40 2.76 11.64
N ASP A 426 14.72 3.17 10.41
CA ASP A 426 16.02 2.81 9.82
C ASP A 426 17.19 3.35 10.66
N THR A 427 17.09 4.61 11.08
CA THR A 427 18.09 5.24 11.95
C THR A 427 18.01 4.77 13.39
N GLU A 428 16.80 4.69 13.95
CA GLU A 428 16.60 4.28 15.35
C GLU A 428 17.08 2.85 15.60
N LEU A 429 16.76 1.90 14.71
CA LEU A 429 17.20 0.51 14.83
C LEU A 429 18.71 0.36 14.68
N LYS A 430 19.36 1.19 13.84
CA LYS A 430 20.81 1.21 13.71
C LYS A 430 21.49 1.70 14.99
N ASP A 431 20.92 2.70 15.66
CA ASP A 431 21.46 3.17 16.94
C ASP A 431 21.28 2.12 18.04
N ILE A 432 20.15 1.41 18.07
CA ILE A 432 19.96 0.27 18.99
C ILE A 432 21.01 -0.83 18.71
N GLN A 433 21.28 -1.17 17.45
CA GLN A 433 22.34 -2.12 17.10
C GLN A 433 23.71 -1.66 17.60
N ASN A 434 24.02 -0.36 17.50
CA ASN A 434 25.27 0.17 18.03
C ASN A 434 25.38 0.01 19.54
N ILE A 435 24.29 0.17 20.29
CA ILE A 435 24.24 -0.08 21.74
C ILE A 435 24.52 -1.57 22.03
N LEU A 436 23.85 -2.48 21.32
CA LEU A 436 23.99 -3.93 21.51
C LEU A 436 25.37 -4.49 21.13
N THR A 437 26.12 -3.76 20.28
CA THR A 437 27.52 -4.09 19.95
C THR A 437 28.54 -3.44 20.89
N GLY A 438 28.09 -2.56 21.80
CA GLY A 438 28.97 -1.83 22.71
C GLY A 438 29.77 -0.71 22.04
N LYS A 439 29.48 -0.39 20.77
CA LYS A 439 30.09 0.75 20.06
C LYS A 439 29.75 2.09 20.71
N VAL A 440 28.54 2.17 21.27
CA VAL A 440 28.03 3.32 22.04
C VAL A 440 27.31 2.79 23.27
N THR A 441 27.25 3.58 24.33
CA THR A 441 26.31 3.42 25.44
C THR A 441 25.24 4.50 25.38
N TRP A 442 24.17 4.35 26.15
CA TRP A 442 23.11 5.34 26.25
C TRP A 442 23.66 6.75 26.56
N GLU A 443 24.62 6.83 27.49
CA GLU A 443 25.25 8.09 27.93
C GLU A 443 26.15 8.72 26.88
N THR A 444 26.66 7.95 25.91
CA THR A 444 27.54 8.45 24.85
C THR A 444 26.80 8.89 23.59
N LEU A 445 25.51 8.58 23.48
CA LEU A 445 24.66 9.06 22.39
C LEU A 445 24.49 10.59 22.46
N SER A 446 24.31 11.22 21.31
CA SER A 446 23.92 12.64 21.27
C SER A 446 22.52 12.85 21.87
N GLU A 447 22.23 14.08 22.31
CA GLU A 447 20.90 14.44 22.86
C GLU A 447 19.76 14.11 21.88
N ASP A 448 19.96 14.35 20.58
CA ASP A 448 18.97 14.05 19.54
C ASP A 448 18.74 12.53 19.40
N GLN A 449 19.80 11.72 19.49
CA GLN A 449 19.68 10.26 19.44
C GLN A 449 18.97 9.72 20.69
N GLN A 450 19.32 10.21 21.89
CA GLN A 450 18.63 9.83 23.12
C GLN A 450 17.14 10.16 23.03
N LYS A 451 16.80 11.37 22.55
CA LYS A 451 15.41 11.79 22.35
C LYS A 451 14.66 10.90 21.36
N ALA A 452 15.30 10.50 20.26
CA ALA A 452 14.71 9.59 19.28
C ALA A 452 14.49 8.18 19.87
N LEU A 453 15.43 7.69 20.69
CA LEU A 453 15.39 6.36 21.30
C LEU A 453 14.58 6.27 22.60
N GLU A 454 14.16 7.38 23.21
CA GLU A 454 13.45 7.37 24.50
C GLU A 454 12.25 6.42 24.51
N LYS A 455 11.45 6.41 23.43
CA LYS A 455 10.31 5.50 23.26
C LYS A 455 10.71 4.01 23.15
N HIS A 456 11.96 3.71 22.82
CA HIS A 456 12.51 2.35 22.74
C HIS A 456 13.21 1.92 24.02
N LYS A 457 13.38 2.80 25.01
CA LYS A 457 14.26 2.58 26.17
C LYS A 457 14.00 1.26 26.90
N HIS A 458 12.73 0.98 27.24
CA HIS A 458 12.37 -0.27 27.90
C HIS A 458 12.75 -1.50 27.07
N TRP A 459 12.49 -1.46 25.76
CA TRP A 459 12.86 -2.54 24.86
C TRP A 459 14.38 -2.69 24.72
N ILE A 460 15.13 -1.59 24.68
CA ILE A 460 16.60 -1.62 24.70
C ILE A 460 17.11 -2.29 25.99
N GLU A 461 16.55 -1.95 27.14
CA GLU A 461 16.89 -2.56 28.43
C GLU A 461 16.59 -4.07 28.45
N GLU A 462 15.45 -4.51 27.88
CA GLU A 462 15.12 -5.93 27.70
C GLU A 462 16.14 -6.67 26.84
N LEU A 463 16.53 -6.08 25.70
CA LEU A 463 17.51 -6.65 24.78
C LEU A 463 18.89 -6.75 25.43
N ILE A 464 19.33 -5.70 26.14
CA ILE A 464 20.60 -5.72 26.88
C ILE A 464 20.59 -6.79 27.98
N LYS A 465 19.48 -6.93 28.70
CA LYS A 465 19.35 -7.95 29.75
C LYS A 465 19.44 -9.37 29.20
N THR A 466 18.90 -9.60 28.01
CA THR A 466 18.81 -10.93 27.39
C THR A 466 20.09 -11.31 26.65
N ASP A 467 20.64 -10.38 25.86
CA ASP A 467 21.72 -10.65 24.90
C ASP A 467 23.04 -9.91 25.20
N GLY A 468 23.02 -8.95 26.13
CA GLY A 468 24.18 -8.14 26.49
C GLY A 468 24.51 -7.04 25.47
N THR A 469 25.68 -6.40 25.65
CA THR A 469 26.17 -5.27 24.83
C THR A 469 27.47 -5.62 24.09
N SER A 470 27.73 -6.89 23.84
CA SER A 470 28.97 -7.37 23.20
C SER A 470 28.68 -8.24 21.98
N LEU A 471 27.55 -8.01 21.31
CA LEU A 471 27.18 -8.74 20.11
C LEU A 471 28.06 -8.33 18.92
N GLU A 472 28.39 -9.32 18.09
CA GLU A 472 28.93 -9.04 16.76
C GLU A 472 27.91 -8.28 15.91
N PRO A 473 28.33 -7.35 15.02
CA PRO A 473 27.40 -6.52 14.24
C PRO A 473 26.33 -7.28 13.47
N SER A 474 26.68 -8.41 12.84
CA SER A 474 25.73 -9.23 12.10
C SER A 474 24.72 -9.93 13.03
N LYS A 475 25.13 -10.30 14.23
CA LYS A 475 24.24 -10.90 15.25
C LYS A 475 23.28 -9.86 15.83
N ALA A 476 23.77 -8.65 16.12
CA ALA A 476 22.92 -7.55 16.57
C ALA A 476 21.88 -7.17 15.51
N GLN A 477 22.27 -7.13 14.23
CA GLN A 477 21.33 -6.90 13.13
C GLN A 477 20.26 -7.99 13.04
N ALA A 478 20.67 -9.27 13.06
CA ALA A 478 19.73 -10.39 12.99
C ALA A 478 18.78 -10.43 14.20
N LEU A 479 19.29 -10.15 15.40
CA LEU A 479 18.48 -10.03 16.62
C LEU A 479 17.42 -8.93 16.45
N ILE A 480 17.84 -7.73 16.03
CA ILE A 480 16.90 -6.62 15.84
C ILE A 480 15.86 -6.92 14.77
N GLN A 481 16.25 -7.52 13.64
CA GLN A 481 15.30 -7.90 12.59
C GLN A 481 14.27 -8.92 13.08
N LYS A 482 14.70 -9.91 13.86
CA LYS A 482 13.82 -10.89 14.50
C LYS A 482 12.88 -10.22 15.50
N GLU A 483 13.41 -9.42 16.40
CA GLU A 483 12.64 -8.78 17.48
C GLU A 483 11.63 -7.75 16.95
N VAL A 484 11.96 -7.03 15.88
CA VAL A 484 10.98 -6.20 15.17
C VAL A 484 9.83 -7.05 14.62
N GLY A 485 10.13 -8.23 14.09
CA GLY A 485 9.13 -9.20 13.68
C GLY A 485 8.23 -9.64 14.83
N VAL A 486 8.82 -10.03 15.97
CA VAL A 486 8.07 -10.41 17.17
C VAL A 486 7.15 -9.27 17.64
N LYS A 487 7.64 -8.03 17.71
CA LYS A 487 6.81 -6.87 18.06
C LYS A 487 5.70 -6.62 17.04
N PHE A 488 5.93 -6.86 15.75
CA PHE A 488 4.88 -6.73 14.74
C PHE A 488 3.83 -7.86 14.82
N ALA A 489 4.22 -9.08 15.15
CA ALA A 489 3.27 -10.15 15.44
C ALA A 489 2.35 -9.77 16.61
N GLN A 490 2.92 -9.22 17.69
CA GLN A 490 2.16 -8.68 18.84
C GLN A 490 1.20 -7.55 18.41
N VAL A 491 1.63 -6.67 17.51
CA VAL A 491 0.78 -5.63 16.90
C VAL A 491 -0.45 -6.24 16.20
N LEU A 492 -0.27 -7.36 15.49
CA LEU A 492 -1.37 -8.06 14.83
C LEU A 492 -2.27 -8.81 15.84
N GLU A 493 -1.69 -9.36 16.92
CA GLU A 493 -2.43 -9.99 18.02
C GLU A 493 -3.30 -8.98 18.79
N ASP A 494 -2.78 -7.78 19.05
CA ASP A 494 -3.54 -6.65 19.61
C ASP A 494 -4.75 -6.32 18.72
N ALA A 495 -4.56 -6.34 17.40
CA ALA A 495 -5.59 -6.07 16.41
C ALA A 495 -6.62 -7.21 16.20
N GLY A 496 -6.33 -8.42 16.66
CA GLY A 496 -7.25 -9.56 16.58
C GLY A 496 -8.45 -9.42 17.54
N VAL A 497 -9.68 -9.61 17.03
CA VAL A 497 -10.91 -9.49 17.85
C VAL A 497 -11.11 -10.69 18.77
N TYR A 498 -10.79 -11.90 18.29
CA TYR A 498 -10.64 -13.08 19.11
C TYR A 498 -9.16 -13.35 19.33
N LYS A 499 -8.73 -13.33 20.59
CA LYS A 499 -7.34 -13.58 20.96
C LYS A 499 -6.96 -15.04 20.71
N GLN A 500 -5.66 -15.29 20.53
CA GLN A 500 -5.12 -16.63 20.28
C GLN A 500 -5.07 -17.52 21.53
N ASP A 501 -5.54 -17.00 22.67
CA ASP A 501 -5.73 -17.78 23.89
C ASP A 501 -6.97 -18.71 23.82
N GLN A 502 -7.10 -19.61 24.79
CA GLN A 502 -8.20 -20.57 24.85
C GLN A 502 -9.58 -19.91 24.86
N LYS A 503 -9.71 -18.76 25.53
CA LYS A 503 -10.99 -18.04 25.70
C LYS A 503 -11.42 -17.41 24.36
N GLY A 504 -10.49 -16.75 23.68
CA GLY A 504 -10.72 -16.15 22.37
C GLY A 504 -11.06 -17.20 21.32
N GLN A 505 -10.31 -18.30 21.25
CA GLN A 505 -10.59 -19.37 20.28
C GLN A 505 -11.92 -20.09 20.54
N GLN A 506 -12.31 -20.28 21.81
CA GLN A 506 -13.64 -20.80 22.14
C GLN A 506 -14.75 -19.84 21.75
N ALA A 507 -14.59 -18.54 22.02
CA ALA A 507 -15.57 -17.53 21.63
C ALA A 507 -15.70 -17.40 20.09
N PHE A 508 -14.60 -17.58 19.35
CA PHE A 508 -14.62 -17.59 17.89
C PHE A 508 -15.40 -18.80 17.35
N GLN A 509 -15.17 -19.99 17.92
CA GLN A 509 -15.95 -21.18 17.60
C GLN A 509 -17.44 -20.96 17.89
N ASN A 510 -17.80 -20.42 19.06
CA ASN A 510 -19.18 -20.15 19.43
C ASN A 510 -19.88 -19.21 18.44
N PHE A 511 -19.17 -18.19 17.93
CA PHE A 511 -19.69 -17.30 16.90
C PHE A 511 -20.00 -18.08 15.61
N LEU A 512 -19.05 -18.89 15.11
CA LEU A 512 -19.23 -19.68 13.89
C LEU A 512 -20.39 -20.68 14.02
N GLU A 513 -20.44 -21.43 15.13
CA GLU A 513 -21.54 -22.36 15.41
C GLU A 513 -22.88 -21.64 15.56
N GLY A 514 -22.88 -20.47 16.19
CA GLY A 514 -24.05 -19.61 16.35
C GLY A 514 -24.64 -19.10 15.04
N ILE A 515 -23.84 -19.06 13.97
CA ILE A 515 -24.29 -18.71 12.61
C ILE A 515 -24.49 -19.95 11.72
N GLY A 516 -24.58 -21.14 12.32
CA GLY A 516 -24.91 -22.38 11.62
C GLY A 516 -23.72 -23.16 11.05
N PHE A 517 -22.48 -22.76 11.34
CA PHE A 517 -21.28 -23.42 10.81
C PHE A 517 -20.90 -24.58 11.72
N GLN A 518 -20.93 -25.79 11.20
CA GLN A 518 -20.69 -27.01 11.97
C GLN A 518 -19.24 -27.46 11.81
N ALA A 519 -18.53 -27.66 12.93
CA ALA A 519 -17.17 -28.17 12.92
C ALA A 519 -17.13 -29.60 12.34
N CYS A 520 -16.14 -29.86 11.48
CA CYS A 520 -15.94 -31.15 10.80
C CYS A 520 -15.04 -32.11 11.58
#